data_AF-A0A968P0I6-F1
#
_entry.id   AF-A0A968P0I6-F1
#
_cell.length_a   1.000
_cell.length_b   1.000
_cell.length_c   1.000
_cell.angle_alpha   90.00
_cell.angle_beta   90.00
_cell.angle_gamma   90.00
#
_symmetry.space_group_name_H-M   'P 1'
#
loop_
_entity.id
_entity.type
_entity.pdbx_description
1 polymer ?
#
loop_
_entity_poly.entity_id
_entity_poly.type
_entity_poly.pdbx_seq_one_letter_code
_entity_poly.pdbx_strand_id
1 'polypeptide(L)' 'MSEELAEIEVLTLRHLPQLVGIMEQVYQRSKHPIGGVWNRELLKQELEIGQGVGLDVEGFGLAAFILFGFMKNTGRLRS' A
#
# COMPACT_ATOMS: atom_id res chain seq x y z
N MET A 1 24.68 18.77 -2.44
CA MET A 1 23.42 18.18 -1.97
C MET A 1 23.29 16.87 -2.70
N SER A 2 23.28 15.73 -2.01
CA SER A 2 22.92 14.46 -2.62
C SER A 2 21.46 14.57 -3.01
N GLU A 3 21.14 14.40 -4.29
CA GLU A 3 19.75 14.25 -4.71
C GLU A 3 19.24 12.96 -4.04
N GLU A 4 18.21 13.07 -3.20
CA GLU A 4 17.52 11.90 -2.67
C GLU A 4 16.86 11.20 -3.86
N LEU A 5 17.41 10.06 -4.26
CA LEU A 5 16.85 9.23 -5.32
C LEU A 5 15.61 8.54 -4.75
N ALA A 6 14.46 8.81 -5.38
CA ALA A 6 13.20 8.17 -5.08
C ALA A 6 12.76 7.34 -6.29
N GLU A 7 12.40 6.09 -6.06
CA GLU A 7 11.97 5.16 -7.10
C GLU A 7 10.53 4.72 -6.88
N ILE A 8 9.81 4.54 -7.98
CA ILE A 8 8.44 3.99 -7.97
C ILE A 8 8.54 2.48 -8.09
N GLU A 9 8.03 1.75 -7.10
CA GLU A 9 8.03 0.28 -7.07
C GLU A 9 6.59 -0.29 -7.03
N VAL A 10 6.38 -1.43 -7.71
CA VAL A 10 5.16 -2.22 -7.58
C VAL A 10 5.18 -2.98 -6.25
N LEU A 11 4.16 -2.78 -5.44
CA LEU A 11 4.09 -3.42 -4.14
C LEU A 11 3.71 -4.90 -4.27
N THR A 12 4.63 -5.76 -3.84
CA THR A 12 4.41 -7.20 -3.67
C THR A 12 4.48 -7.64 -2.21
N LEU A 13 4.29 -8.93 -1.95
CA LEU A 13 4.42 -9.56 -0.62
C LEU A 13 5.72 -9.23 0.12
N ARG A 14 6.82 -8.93 -0.59
CA ARG A 14 8.10 -8.56 0.04
C ARG A 14 7.98 -7.32 0.93
N HIS A 15 7.04 -6.43 0.61
CA HIS A 15 6.84 -5.16 1.33
C HIS A 15 5.90 -5.32 2.54
N LEU A 16 5.25 -6.47 2.71
CA LEU A 16 4.25 -6.68 3.76
C LEU A 16 4.78 -6.33 5.16
N PRO A 17 5.99 -6.73 5.59
CA PRO A 17 6.48 -6.39 6.93
C PRO A 17 6.61 -4.87 7.15
N GLN A 18 7.10 -4.14 6.14
CA GLN A 18 7.30 -2.70 6.21
C GLN A 18 5.96 -1.95 6.24
N LEU A 19 5.04 -2.33 5.35
CA LEU A 19 3.70 -1.75 5.28
C LEU A 19 2.90 -1.97 6.55
N VAL A 20 2.97 -3.17 7.15
CA VAL A 20 2.34 -3.45 8.45
C VAL A 20 2.91 -2.54 9.53
N GLY A 21 4.24 -2.40 9.59
CA GLY A 21 4.89 -1.51 10.56
C GLY A 21 4.46 -0.06 10.43
N ILE A 22 4.36 0.47 9.21
CA ILE A 22 3.85 1.83 8.94
C ILE A 22 2.41 1.97 9.42
N MET A 23 1.54 1.02 9.05
CA MET A 23 0.11 1.08 9.39
C MET A 23 -0.14 0.97 10.89
N GLU A 24 0.59 0.09 11.59
CA GLU A 24 0.53 -0.02 13.04
C GLU A 24 0.92 1.31 13.73
N GLN A 25 2.00 1.96 13.27
CA GLN A 25 2.41 3.26 13.82
C GLN A 25 1.37 4.35 13.56
N VAL A 26 0.77 4.39 12.37
CA VAL A 26 -0.29 5.35 12.01
C VAL A 26 -1.52 5.14 12.89
N TYR A 27 -1.98 3.90 13.05
CA TYR A 27 -3.17 3.60 13.85
C TYR A 27 -2.95 3.76 15.36
N GLN A 28 -1.73 3.53 15.86
CA GLN A 28 -1.40 3.82 17.27
C GLN A 28 -1.35 5.32 17.56
N ARG A 29 -0.87 6.13 16.60
CA ARG A 29 -0.71 7.59 16.78
C ARG A 29 -1.97 8.38 16.44
N SER A 30 -2.81 7.86 15.56
CA SER A 30 -4.01 8.57 15.13
C SER A 30 -5.15 8.38 16.12
N LYS A 31 -5.61 9.47 16.74
CA LYS A 31 -6.80 9.48 17.60
C LYS A 31 -8.10 9.16 16.85
N HIS A 32 -8.07 9.32 15.52
CA HIS A 32 -9.18 9.02 14.63
C HIS A 32 -8.65 8.10 13.51
N PRO A 33 -9.19 6.90 13.31
CA PRO A 33 -8.76 6.08 12.18
C PRO A 33 -8.94 6.88 10.88
N ILE A 34 -7.85 7.07 10.13
CA ILE A 34 -7.88 7.75 8.84
C ILE A 34 -8.52 6.77 7.85
N GLY A 35 -9.86 6.75 7.80
CA GLY A 35 -10.64 5.91 6.90
C GLY A 35 -10.65 4.42 7.27
N GLY A 36 -11.79 3.96 7.81
CA GLY A 36 -12.05 2.52 8.00
C GLY A 36 -11.24 1.84 9.09
N VAL A 37 -11.37 0.50 9.16
CA VAL A 37 -10.60 -0.35 10.08
C VAL A 37 -9.44 -0.95 9.30
N TRP A 38 -8.22 -0.71 9.78
CA TRP A 38 -7.03 -1.39 9.29
C TRP A 38 -7.14 -2.91 9.48
N ASN A 39 -6.83 -3.66 8.43
CA ASN A 39 -6.87 -5.12 8.43
C ASN A 39 -5.61 -5.66 7.74
N ARG A 40 -4.79 -6.38 8.50
CA ARG A 40 -3.50 -6.93 8.05
C ARG A 40 -3.69 -8.02 7.00
N GLU A 41 -4.69 -8.87 7.18
CA GLU A 41 -5.01 -9.97 6.26
C GLU A 41 -5.47 -9.43 4.92
N LEU A 42 -6.28 -8.37 4.92
CA LEU A 42 -6.71 -7.69 3.69
C LEU A 42 -5.49 -7.09 2.96
N LEU A 43 -4.60 -6.39 3.66
CA LEU A 43 -3.36 -5.87 3.03
C LEU A 43 -2.58 -7.00 2.35
N LYS A 44 -2.40 -8.13 3.04
CA LYS A 44 -1.68 -9.27 2.46
C LYS A 44 -2.33 -9.72 1.15
N GLN A 45 -3.66 -9.83 1.10
CA GLN A 45 -4.39 -10.20 -0.11
C GLN A 45 -4.18 -9.20 -1.25
N GLU A 46 -4.27 -7.89 -0.97
CA GLU A 46 -4.03 -6.82 -1.95
C GLU A 46 -2.61 -6.87 -2.53
N LEU A 47 -1.61 -7.21 -1.71
CA LEU A 47 -0.23 -7.37 -2.14
C LEU A 47 0.03 -8.66 -2.93
N GLU A 48 -0.70 -9.74 -2.66
CA GLU A 48 -0.62 -10.99 -3.43
C GLU A 48 -1.06 -10.80 -4.89
N ILE A 49 -2.03 -9.92 -5.10
CA ILE A 49 -2.58 -9.59 -6.42
C ILE A 49 -1.88 -8.38 -7.07
N GLY A 50 -0.84 -7.82 -6.45
CA GLY A 50 -0.03 -6.72 -6.98
C GLY A 50 -0.78 -5.39 -7.09
N GLN A 51 -1.81 -5.18 -6.26
CA GLN A 51 -2.69 -4.01 -6.32
C GLN A 51 -2.15 -2.83 -5.51
N GLY A 52 -0.88 -2.48 -5.72
CA GLY A 52 -0.27 -1.33 -5.05
C GLY A 52 0.98 -0.78 -5.72
N VAL A 53 1.20 0.52 -5.51
CA VAL A 53 2.42 1.24 -5.91
C VAL A 53 2.98 1.98 -4.71
N GLY A 54 4.29 1.89 -4.54
CA GLY A 54 5.06 2.54 -3.49
C GLY A 54 6.03 3.57 -4.05
N LEU A 55 6.37 4.55 -3.22
CA LEU A 55 7.53 5.43 -3.39
C LEU A 55 8.58 5.02 -2.38
N ASP A 56 9.68 4.42 -2.84
CA ASP A 56 10.83 4.08 -2.00
C ASP A 56 11.88 5.19 -2.13
N VAL A 57 12.41 5.64 -1.00
CA VAL A 57 13.44 6.68 -0.94
C VAL A 57 14.69 6.08 -0.34
N GLU A 58 15.81 6.21 -1.04
CA GLU A 58 17.08 5.62 -0.61
C GLU A 58 17.46 6.08 0.82
N GLY A 59 17.76 5.12 1.70
CA GLY A 59 18.11 5.40 3.11
C GLY A 59 16.94 5.69 4.05
N PHE A 60 15.72 5.90 3.52
CA PHE A 60 14.48 6.09 4.29
C PHE A 60 13.54 4.87 4.17
N GLY A 61 13.55 4.21 3.02
CA GLY A 61 12.63 3.14 2.65
C GLY A 61 11.31 3.67 2.09
N LEU A 62 10.26 2.85 2.19
CA LEU A 62 8.94 3.16 1.65
C LEU A 62 8.32 4.39 2.34
N ALA A 63 8.32 5.52 1.63
CA ALA A 63 7.87 6.81 2.13
C ALA A 63 6.38 7.05 1.95
N ALA A 64 5.80 6.52 0.86
CA ALA A 64 4.39 6.59 0.56
C ALA A 64 3.94 5.36 -0.22
N PHE A 65 2.65 5.03 -0.15
CA PHE A 65 2.08 3.97 -0.96
C PHE A 65 0.59 4.20 -1.23
N ILE A 66 0.11 3.62 -2.32
CA ILE A 66 -1.30 3.58 -2.70
C ILE A 66 -1.66 2.14 -3.02
N LEU A 67 -2.79 1.68 -2.49
CA LEU A 67 -3.43 0.41 -2.86
C LEU A 67 -4.66 0.71 -3.71
N PHE A 68 -4.91 -0.06 -4.76
CA PHE A 68 -6.03 0.16 -5.65
C PHE A 68 -6.72 -1.14 -6.06
N GLY A 69 -8.02 -1.23 -5.77
CA GLY A 69 -8.85 -2.36 -6.20
C GLY A 69 -9.25 -2.26 -7.66
N PHE A 70 -9.00 -3.31 -8.46
CA PHE A 70 -9.71 -3.45 -9.74
C PHE A 70 -11.13 -3.95 -9.44
N MET A 71 -12.13 -3.05 -9.47
CA MET A 71 -13.50 -3.50 -9.63
C MET A 71 -13.58 -4.22 -10.99
N LYS A 72 -13.67 -5.56 -10.99
CA LYS A 72 -14.06 -6.29 -12.19
C LYS A 72 -15.41 -5.73 -12.61
N ASN A 73 -15.41 -4.90 -13.65
CA ASN A 73 -16.63 -4.45 -14.28
C ASN A 73 -17.26 -5.70 -14.90
N THR A 74 -18.14 -6.38 -14.17
CA THR A 74 -18.98 -7.48 -14.67
C THR A 74 -20.12 -6.92 -15.52
N GLY A 75 -19.79 -5.92 -16.35
CA GLY A 75 -20.62 -5.43 -17.43
C GLY A 75 -20.81 -6.56 -18.44
N ARG A 76 -21.76 -7.43 -18.12
CA ARG A 76 -22.43 -8.30 -19.07
C ARG A 76 -23.09 -7.35 -20.06
N LEU A 77 -22.38 -7.01 -21.13
CA LEU A 77 -22.96 -6.48 -22.35
C LEU A 77 -24.00 -7.51 -22.76
N ARG A 78 -25.25 -7.28 -22.36
CA ARG A 78 -26.39 -7.97 -22.92
C ARG A 78 -26.44 -7.48 -24.36
N SER A 79 -26.19 -8.43 -25.26
CA SER A 79 -26.46 -8.37 -26.69
C SER A 79 -27.80 -7.72 -27.00
#